data_AF-A0A372QKY4-F1
#
_entry.id   AF-A0A372QKY4-F1
#
_cell.length_a   1.000
_cell.length_b   1.000
_cell.length_c   1.000
_cell.angle_alpha   90.00
_cell.angle_beta   90.00
_cell.angle_gamma   90.00
#
_symmetry.space_group_name_H-M   'P 1'
#
loop_
_entity.id
_entity.type
_entity.pdbx_description
1 polymer ?
#
loop_
_entity_poly.entity_id
_entity_poly.type
_entity_poly.pdbx_seq_one_letter_code
_entity_poly.pdbx_strand_id
1 'polypeptide(L)'
;MINDPTKWTKHIPLFASWIDKMNSPYNKYYKYNIPYEFKLLYRSSRDGFNAPSFHKNCDNKGATIWVAKIQDSTLLIGGYNPLDWNGKNISTAKLGYVIDTSSAIYCYNDCGPYMGSLSCQSSNESL
;
A
#
# COMPACT_ATOMS: atom_id res chain seq x y z
N MET A 1 15.78 -4.06 -6.69
CA MET A 1 15.32 -5.43 -6.39
C MET A 1 13.86 -5.66 -6.82
N ILE A 2 13.48 -5.49 -8.11
CA ILE A 2 12.11 -5.80 -8.58
C ILE A 2 12.11 -6.16 -10.09
N ASN A 3 12.90 -7.14 -10.51
CA ASN A 3 12.96 -7.57 -11.93
C ASN A 3 12.51 -9.02 -12.14
N ASP A 4 11.93 -9.67 -11.12
CA ASP A 4 11.43 -11.04 -11.21
C ASP A 4 9.90 -11.06 -10.96
N PRO A 5 9.07 -11.29 -11.99
CA PRO A 5 7.61 -11.38 -11.87
C PRO A 5 7.16 -12.50 -10.92
N THR A 6 7.95 -13.57 -10.79
CA THR A 6 7.58 -14.75 -9.99
C THR A 6 7.69 -14.50 -8.48
N LYS A 7 8.48 -13.51 -8.05
CA LYS A 7 8.59 -13.13 -6.64
C LYS A 7 7.41 -12.32 -6.11
N TRP A 8 6.59 -11.72 -6.98
CA TRP A 8 5.41 -10.95 -6.55
C TRP A 8 4.21 -11.82 -6.24
N THR A 9 4.04 -12.91 -6.98
CA THR A 9 2.87 -13.78 -6.86
C THR A 9 2.77 -14.44 -5.48
N LYS A 10 3.90 -14.70 -4.81
CA LYS A 10 3.92 -15.23 -3.43
C LYS A 10 3.34 -14.28 -2.38
N HIS A 11 3.25 -12.98 -2.67
CA HIS A 11 2.68 -11.98 -1.76
C HIS A 11 1.19 -11.73 -2.00
N ILE A 12 0.61 -12.25 -3.09
CA ILE A 12 -0.81 -12.09 -3.43
C ILE A 12 -1.74 -12.59 -2.29
N PRO A 13 -1.52 -13.77 -1.67
CA PRO A 13 -2.35 -14.21 -0.55
C PRO A 13 -2.32 -13.25 0.66
N LEU A 14 -1.16 -12.63 0.91
CA LEU A 14 -0.99 -11.65 1.99
C LEU A 14 -1.77 -10.36 1.68
N PHE A 15 -1.66 -9.85 0.46
CA PHE A 15 -2.38 -8.64 0.03
C PHE A 15 -3.90 -8.84 0.03
N ALA A 16 -4.37 -10.01 -0.42
CA ALA A 16 -5.77 -10.39 -0.33
C ALA A 16 -6.26 -10.46 1.13
N SER A 17 -5.39 -10.82 2.07
CA SER A 17 -5.71 -10.81 3.51
C SER A 17 -5.91 -9.40 4.07
N TRP A 18 -5.21 -8.40 3.53
CA TRP A 18 -5.38 -7.01 3.94
C TRP A 18 -6.75 -6.45 3.51
N ILE A 19 -7.26 -6.86 2.34
CA ILE A 19 -8.60 -6.50 1.87
C ILE A 19 -9.68 -7.16 2.76
N ASP A 20 -9.55 -8.47 2.97
CA ASP A 20 -10.52 -9.26 3.73
C ASP A 20 -10.43 -9.08 5.26
N LYS A 21 -9.44 -8.31 5.75
CA LYS A 21 -9.12 -8.15 7.18
C LYS A 21 -8.86 -9.49 7.90
N MET A 22 -8.08 -10.36 7.28
CA MET A 22 -7.81 -11.73 7.77
C MET A 22 -6.43 -11.86 8.42
N ASN A 23 -6.43 -12.43 9.63
CA ASN A 23 -5.22 -12.71 10.40
C ASN A 23 -4.51 -14.01 10.00
N SER A 24 -5.19 -14.94 9.32
CA SER A 24 -4.62 -16.21 8.85
C SER A 24 -4.92 -16.48 7.37
N PRO A 25 -4.23 -15.78 6.44
CA PRO A 25 -4.49 -15.89 5.01
C PRO A 25 -4.16 -17.25 4.41
N TYR A 26 -3.14 -17.92 4.95
CA TYR A 26 -2.58 -19.14 4.35
C TYR A 26 -3.60 -20.28 4.29
N ASN A 27 -4.50 -20.42 5.26
CA ASN A 27 -5.50 -21.49 5.24
C ASN A 27 -6.65 -21.24 4.26
N LYS A 28 -6.97 -19.97 3.96
CA LYS A 28 -8.05 -19.62 3.02
C LYS A 28 -7.54 -19.53 1.59
N TYR A 29 -6.54 -18.70 1.33
CA TYR A 29 -6.13 -18.38 -0.04
C TYR A 29 -5.21 -19.43 -0.70
N TYR A 30 -4.69 -20.38 0.08
CA TYR A 30 -4.04 -21.57 -0.48
C TYR A 30 -5.06 -22.64 -0.90
N LYS A 31 -6.27 -22.63 -0.30
CA LYS A 31 -7.34 -23.61 -0.53
C LYS A 31 -8.45 -23.10 -1.45
N TYR A 32 -8.66 -21.78 -1.51
CA TYR A 32 -9.66 -21.09 -2.32
C TYR A 32 -8.96 -20.14 -3.29
N ASN A 33 -9.42 -20.09 -4.54
CA ASN A 33 -8.90 -19.16 -5.54
C ASN A 33 -9.04 -17.72 -5.05
N ILE A 34 -7.98 -16.92 -5.25
CA ILE A 34 -7.95 -15.50 -4.89
C ILE A 34 -8.85 -14.74 -5.87
N PRO A 35 -9.94 -14.08 -5.43
CA PRO A 35 -10.91 -13.43 -6.32
C PRO A 35 -10.47 -12.03 -6.76
N TYR A 36 -9.18 -11.70 -6.61
CA TYR A 36 -8.62 -10.37 -6.84
C TYR A 36 -7.57 -10.43 -7.95
N GLU A 37 -7.68 -9.51 -8.90
CA GLU A 37 -6.64 -9.22 -9.87
C GLU A 37 -5.85 -8.00 -9.39
N PHE A 38 -4.53 -8.14 -9.23
CA PHE A 38 -3.67 -7.04 -8.82
C PHE A 38 -2.96 -6.43 -10.03
N LYS A 39 -3.21 -5.14 -10.27
CA LYS A 39 -2.54 -4.36 -11.31
C LYS A 39 -1.58 -3.35 -10.70
N LEU A 40 -0.33 -3.35 -11.16
CA LEU A 40 0.67 -2.37 -10.72
C LEU A 40 0.35 -0.99 -11.30
N LEU A 41 -0.01 -0.04 -10.42
CA LEU A 41 -0.26 1.35 -10.78
C LEU A 41 1.02 2.18 -10.77
N TYR A 42 1.75 2.14 -9.64
CA TYR A 42 2.93 2.96 -9.39
C TYR A 42 4.05 2.14 -8.72
N ARG A 43 5.30 2.41 -9.10
CA ARG A 43 6.50 1.89 -8.46
C ARG A 43 7.58 2.96 -8.49
N SER A 44 8.06 3.41 -7.34
CA SER A 44 9.06 4.48 -7.24
C SER A 44 10.30 4.26 -8.12
N SER A 45 10.79 3.01 -8.20
CA SER A 45 11.95 2.66 -9.04
C SER A 45 11.68 2.65 -10.55
N ARG A 46 10.41 2.76 -10.98
CA ARG A 46 9.99 2.83 -12.40
C ARG A 46 9.49 4.22 -12.75
N ASP A 47 8.69 4.82 -11.88
CA ASP A 47 7.89 6.00 -12.17
C ASP A 47 8.45 7.28 -11.52
N GLY A 48 9.54 7.15 -10.76
CA GLY A 48 10.16 8.22 -9.97
C GLY A 48 9.63 8.27 -8.54
N PHE A 49 10.50 8.61 -7.59
CA PHE A 49 10.14 8.72 -6.17
C PHE A 49 9.73 10.15 -5.82
N ASN A 50 8.56 10.58 -6.29
CA ASN A 50 8.01 11.92 -6.01
C ASN A 50 6.48 11.90 -6.02
N ALA A 51 5.87 12.88 -5.31
CA ALA A 51 4.41 12.99 -5.19
C ALA A 51 3.70 13.20 -6.54
N PRO A 52 4.19 14.06 -7.47
CA PRO A 52 3.55 14.22 -8.78
C PRO A 52 3.42 12.91 -9.57
N SER A 53 4.47 12.09 -9.58
CA SER A 53 4.45 10.76 -10.21
C SER A 53 3.46 9.82 -9.53
N PHE A 54 3.34 9.86 -8.21
CA PHE A 54 2.36 9.08 -7.48
C PHE A 54 0.93 9.49 -7.85
N HIS A 55 0.59 10.77 -7.71
CA HIS A 55 -0.76 11.30 -7.98
C HIS A 55 -1.19 11.06 -9.44
N LYS A 56 -0.28 11.25 -10.39
CA LYS A 56 -0.52 10.95 -11.81
C LYS A 56 -0.99 9.50 -12.05
N ASN A 57 -0.46 8.55 -11.27
CA ASN A 57 -0.74 7.12 -11.46
C ASN A 57 -1.84 6.58 -10.54
N CYS A 58 -2.02 7.16 -9.34
CA CYS A 58 -2.83 6.60 -8.27
C CYS A 58 -4.14 7.35 -7.99
N ASP A 59 -4.28 8.61 -8.40
CA ASP A 59 -5.54 9.34 -8.23
C ASP A 59 -6.64 8.80 -9.16
N ASN A 60 -7.87 8.81 -8.66
CA ASN A 60 -9.08 8.35 -9.37
C ASN A 60 -9.01 6.85 -9.76
N LYS A 61 -8.25 6.04 -9.02
CA LYS A 61 -8.12 4.58 -9.21
C LYS A 61 -8.99 3.77 -8.23
N GLY A 62 -9.62 4.44 -7.27
CA GLY A 62 -10.39 3.81 -6.21
C GLY A 62 -9.49 3.06 -5.23
N ALA A 63 -9.98 1.92 -4.74
CA ALA A 63 -9.31 1.15 -3.71
C ALA A 63 -7.95 0.61 -4.18
N THR A 64 -6.93 0.72 -3.32
CA THR A 64 -5.55 0.36 -3.64
C THR A 64 -4.86 -0.35 -2.48
N ILE A 65 -3.82 -1.10 -2.81
CA ILE A 65 -2.84 -1.57 -1.83
C ILE A 65 -1.55 -0.84 -2.10
N TRP A 66 -0.93 -0.32 -1.04
CA TRP A 66 0.45 0.15 -1.11
C TRP A 66 1.35 -0.80 -0.33
N VAL A 67 2.60 -0.89 -0.78
CA VAL A 67 3.61 -1.73 -0.18
C VAL A 67 4.92 -0.95 -0.19
N ALA A 68 5.59 -0.88 0.94
CA ALA A 68 6.96 -0.43 1.04
C ALA A 68 7.85 -1.55 1.59
N LYS A 69 9.07 -1.59 1.09
CA LYS A 69 10.13 -2.46 1.61
C LYS A 69 11.02 -1.62 2.51
N ILE A 70 11.27 -2.08 3.72
CA ILE A 70 12.24 -1.43 4.61
C ILE A 70 13.65 -1.65 4.03
N GLN A 71 14.43 -0.58 3.95
CA GLN A 71 15.81 -0.64 3.49
C GLN A 71 16.60 -1.65 4.31
N ASP A 72 17.46 -2.42 3.63
CA ASP A 72 18.31 -3.46 4.23
C ASP A 72 17.56 -4.56 5.01
N SER A 73 16.27 -4.71 4.76
CA SER A 73 15.42 -5.74 5.37
C SER A 73 14.68 -6.57 4.32
N THR A 74 14.11 -7.69 4.75
CA THR A 74 13.10 -8.44 3.97
C THR A 74 11.68 -8.03 4.33
N LEU A 75 11.52 -7.17 5.34
CA LEU A 75 10.22 -6.73 5.84
C LEU A 75 9.49 -5.87 4.81
N LEU A 76 8.23 -6.22 4.59
CA LEU A 76 7.26 -5.43 3.86
C LEU A 76 6.30 -4.80 4.87
N ILE A 77 6.08 -3.50 4.72
CA ILE A 77 4.99 -2.79 5.36
C ILE A 77 4.02 -2.34 4.28
N GLY A 78 2.78 -2.08 4.65
CA GLY A 78 1.77 -1.70 3.69
C GLY A 78 0.39 -1.66 4.30
N GLY A 79 -0.60 -1.51 3.44
CA GLY A 79 -1.99 -1.50 3.84
C GLY A 79 -2.92 -1.38 2.66
N TYR A 80 -4.18 -1.71 2.92
CA TYR A 80 -5.27 -1.53 2.00
C TYR A 80 -5.94 -0.17 2.27
N ASN A 81 -6.01 0.68 1.24
CA ASN A 81 -6.80 1.88 1.22
C ASN A 81 -8.10 1.60 0.43
N PRO A 82 -9.28 1.53 1.07
CA PRO A 82 -10.55 1.33 0.37
C PRO A 82 -11.03 2.57 -0.39
N LEU A 83 -10.36 3.71 -0.22
CA LEU A 83 -10.71 4.99 -0.83
C LEU A 83 -9.75 5.36 -1.96
N ASP A 84 -10.11 6.43 -2.67
CA ASP A 84 -9.26 7.08 -3.64
C ASP A 84 -8.21 7.99 -2.98
N TRP A 85 -7.10 8.23 -3.68
CA TRP A 85 -6.02 9.13 -3.23
C TRP A 85 -6.28 10.62 -3.51
N ASN A 86 -7.32 10.96 -4.29
CA ASN A 86 -7.68 12.36 -4.57
C ASN A 86 -8.30 13.10 -3.35
N GLY A 87 -8.53 12.42 -2.22
CA GLY A 87 -8.99 13.00 -0.97
C GLY A 87 -10.44 13.51 -0.95
N LYS A 88 -11.24 13.26 -2.01
CA LYS A 88 -12.55 13.92 -2.18
C LYS A 88 -13.70 13.30 -1.40
N ASN A 89 -13.62 12.02 -1.04
CA ASN A 89 -14.72 11.34 -0.36
C ASN A 89 -14.23 10.25 0.60
N ILE A 90 -14.21 10.59 1.89
CA ILE A 90 -13.83 9.68 2.97
C ILE A 90 -15.03 9.03 3.69
N SER A 91 -16.25 9.44 3.36
CA SER A 91 -17.48 9.04 4.07
C SER A 91 -17.79 7.53 3.96
N THR A 92 -17.20 6.86 2.98
CA THR A 92 -17.39 5.42 2.72
C THR A 92 -16.30 4.54 3.36
N ALA A 93 -15.27 5.13 3.99
CA ALA A 93 -14.20 4.36 4.60
C ALA A 93 -14.68 3.64 5.86
N LYS A 94 -14.57 2.31 5.85
CA LYS A 94 -14.64 1.49 7.07
C LYS A 94 -13.24 1.31 7.65
N LEU A 95 -12.88 2.17 8.59
CA LEU A 95 -11.63 2.08 9.34
C LEU A 95 -11.51 0.70 10.03
N GLY A 96 -10.30 0.14 10.00
CA GLY A 96 -9.96 -1.09 10.73
C GLY A 96 -9.46 -0.77 12.15
N TYR A 97 -8.59 -1.63 12.70
CA TYR A 97 -7.86 -1.30 13.92
C TYR A 97 -6.90 -0.14 13.62
N VAL A 98 -7.22 1.04 14.15
CA VAL A 98 -6.49 2.29 13.93
C VAL A 98 -6.18 2.89 15.29
N ILE A 99 -4.89 3.08 15.59
CA ILE A 99 -4.43 3.62 16.88
C ILE A 99 -4.74 5.13 16.96
N ASP A 100 -4.58 5.84 15.84
CA ASP A 100 -4.92 7.27 15.69
C ASP A 100 -5.52 7.50 14.31
N THR A 101 -6.80 7.92 14.28
CA THR A 101 -7.55 8.14 13.04
C THR A 101 -7.13 9.40 12.31
N SER A 102 -6.52 10.38 12.99
CA SER A 102 -6.07 11.64 12.40
C SER A 102 -4.87 11.46 11.47
N SER A 103 -4.07 10.43 11.71
CA SER A 103 -2.82 10.15 10.99
C SER A 103 -2.83 8.77 10.30
N ALA A 104 -3.99 8.10 10.22
CA ALA A 104 -4.08 6.73 9.73
C ALA A 104 -3.86 6.62 8.23
N ILE A 105 -4.50 7.48 7.45
CA ILE A 105 -4.34 7.62 5.99
C ILE A 105 -4.53 9.09 5.67
N TYR A 106 -3.54 9.75 5.09
CA TYR A 106 -3.69 11.11 4.57
C TYR A 106 -2.98 11.24 3.22
N CYS A 107 -3.57 12.02 2.31
CA CYS A 107 -3.02 12.32 0.99
C CYS A 107 -3.11 13.83 0.72
N TYR A 108 -1.96 14.49 0.59
CA TYR A 108 -1.84 15.88 0.13
C TYR A 108 -1.24 15.87 -1.27
N ASN A 109 -1.55 16.88 -2.09
CA ASN A 109 -1.02 17.02 -3.46
C ASN A 109 0.52 16.95 -3.54
N ASP A 110 1.20 17.36 -2.47
CA ASP A 110 2.67 17.43 -2.40
C ASP A 110 3.29 16.21 -1.69
N CYS A 111 2.46 15.24 -1.29
CA CYS A 111 2.88 14.04 -0.54
C CYS A 111 2.50 12.76 -1.30
N GLY A 112 3.28 11.69 -1.08
CA GLY A 112 2.87 10.35 -1.48
C GLY A 112 1.82 9.75 -0.53
N PRO A 113 1.61 8.42 -0.57
CA PRO A 113 0.68 7.77 0.34
C PRO A 113 1.23 7.84 1.76
N TYR A 114 0.58 8.60 2.64
CA TYR A 114 0.89 8.60 4.07
C TYR A 114 -0.05 7.65 4.79
N MET A 115 0.50 6.61 5.45
CA MET A 115 -0.30 5.68 6.25
C MET A 115 0.34 5.44 7.62
N GLY A 116 -0.40 5.82 8.66
CA GLY A 116 0.05 5.85 10.05
C GLY A 116 1.02 7.00 10.36
N SER A 117 1.31 7.17 11.65
CA SER A 117 2.44 7.99 12.11
C SER A 117 3.73 7.15 12.02
N LEU A 118 4.19 6.87 10.81
CA LEU A 118 5.54 6.34 10.60
C LEU A 118 6.51 7.52 10.73
N SER A 119 6.79 7.97 11.96
CA SER A 119 7.88 8.92 12.20
C SER A 119 9.21 8.21 11.96
N CYS A 120 9.71 8.24 10.74
CA CYS A 120 11.11 7.93 10.50
C CYS A 120 11.90 9.16 10.97
N GLN A 121 12.37 9.14 12.22
CA GLN A 121 13.42 10.07 12.62
C GLN A 121 14.57 9.84 11.64
N SER A 122 14.91 10.86 10.87
CA SER A 122 15.93 10.82 9.83
C SER A 122 17.20 10.12 10.33
N SER A 123 17.40 8.87 9.94
CA SER A 123 18.74 8.31 9.91
C SER A 123 19.37 8.82 8.62
N ASN A 124 20.17 9.86 8.78
CA ASN A 124 21.16 10.46 7.88
C ASN A 124 21.18 9.99 6.41
N GLU A 125 21.11 10.99 5.54
CA GLU A 125 21.43 10.98 4.10
C GLU A 125 22.40 9.88 3.64
N SER A 126 21.98 9.04 2.69
CA SER A 126 22.68 8.80 1.42
C SER A 126 21.86 7.85 0.52
N LEU A 127 21.93 8.14 -0.78
CA LEU A 127 21.15 7.59 -1.90
C LEU A 127 21.20 6.06 -2.07
#